data_AF-A0A5M3M8U3-F1
#
_entry.id   AF-A0A5M3M8U3-F1
#
_cell.length_a   1.000
_cell.length_b   1.000
_cell.length_c   1.000
_cell.angle_alpha   90.00
_cell.angle_beta   90.00
_cell.angle_gamma   90.00
#
_symmetry.space_group_name_H-M   'P 1'
#
loop_
_entity.id
_entity.type
_entity.pdbx_description
1 polymer ?
#
loop_
_entity_poly.entity_id
_entity_poly.type
_entity_poly.pdbx_seq_one_letter_code
_entity_poly.pdbx_strand_id
1 'polypeptide(L)'
;MSAASSPFDHPKADLYILSADGVYFRVFKLFLSLASPIFESMFELPQPAAEENTANNFKDGLPVVAVSESSKTLDSFLRFCYPSTLTEDPDVTKLGDVVNVLEASRKYEVSVIEKRLGRVLATPEVLAQDPYKCFAIACRSGMKKEAELASKYTLRLPLIPPMFPEIDMISSKQLLVLLTYHSRCTAAVANLAKDYNPWMIKHFAASGLSWLTTRSGHTHQSYGSNCQRRQNYQFGGTEGVLLWWADYMDEILPLVQDRPSPSTVKNHDVQKFINTAQKSGCELCSKIVRERLTECINLLAEEVEKATSIIKIEMKRF
;
A
#
# COMPACT_ATOMS: atom_id res chain seq x y z
N MET A 1 32.31 -6.98 23.50
CA MET A 1 30.95 -7.45 23.79
C MET A 1 30.11 -6.25 24.15
N SER A 2 29.05 -5.98 23.40
CA SER A 2 28.17 -4.82 23.62
C SER A 2 26.93 -5.23 24.44
N ALA A 3 26.46 -4.32 25.28
CA ALA A 3 25.16 -4.43 25.95
C ALA A 3 24.11 -3.64 25.15
N ALA A 4 22.87 -4.11 25.16
CA ALA A 4 21.74 -3.36 24.63
C ALA A 4 21.50 -2.10 25.48
N SER A 5 20.96 -1.05 24.86
CA SER A 5 20.50 0.15 25.55
C SER A 5 19.13 -0.08 26.19
N SER A 6 18.67 0.91 26.97
CA SER A 6 17.27 1.04 27.40
C SER A 6 16.28 0.68 26.27
N PRO A 7 15.26 -0.14 26.56
CA PRO A 7 14.81 -0.58 27.89
C PRO A 7 15.46 -1.89 28.40
N PHE A 8 16.47 -2.42 27.70
CA PHE A 8 17.04 -3.75 27.96
C PHE A 8 18.35 -3.72 28.77
N ASP A 9 18.51 -2.73 29.63
CA ASP A 9 19.66 -2.51 30.51
C ASP A 9 19.28 -2.44 32.01
N HIS A 10 18.02 -2.76 32.35
CA HIS A 10 17.48 -2.55 33.69
C HIS A 10 18.16 -3.42 34.78
N PRO A 11 18.65 -2.85 35.90
CA PRO A 11 19.49 -3.57 36.87
C PRO A 11 18.78 -4.66 37.67
N LYS A 12 17.44 -4.71 37.65
CA LYS A 12 16.63 -5.76 38.30
C LYS A 12 16.24 -6.91 37.36
N ALA A 13 16.59 -6.84 36.09
CA ALA A 13 16.32 -7.94 35.16
C ALA A 13 17.14 -9.18 35.55
N ASP A 14 16.54 -10.35 35.36
CA ASP A 14 16.92 -11.66 35.92
C ASP A 14 17.41 -12.67 34.88
N LEU A 15 17.56 -12.23 33.63
CA LEU A 15 18.06 -13.02 32.51
C LEU A 15 18.83 -12.16 31.52
N TYR A 16 19.87 -12.73 30.91
CA TYR A 16 20.47 -12.22 29.69
C TYR A 16 20.01 -13.02 28.48
N ILE A 17 19.60 -12.34 27.41
CA ILE A 17 19.52 -12.92 26.07
C ILE A 17 20.70 -12.42 25.25
N LEU A 18 21.44 -13.34 24.65
CA LEU A 18 22.55 -13.04 23.76
C LEU A 18 22.10 -13.18 22.30
N SER A 19 22.13 -12.08 21.56
CA SER A 19 21.82 -12.08 20.12
C SER A 19 22.92 -12.75 19.30
N ALA A 20 22.58 -13.15 18.06
CA ALA A 20 23.53 -13.80 17.15
C ALA A 20 24.74 -12.93 16.77
N ASP A 21 24.58 -11.60 16.81
CA ASP A 21 25.63 -10.59 16.58
C ASP A 21 26.33 -10.14 17.87
N GLY A 22 26.14 -10.86 18.98
CA GLY A 22 26.96 -10.73 20.19
C GLY A 22 26.54 -9.60 21.14
N VAL A 23 25.28 -9.15 21.08
CA VAL A 23 24.72 -8.12 21.96
C VAL A 23 23.95 -8.77 23.10
N TYR A 24 24.21 -8.32 24.33
CA TYR A 24 23.52 -8.79 25.53
C TYR A 24 22.31 -7.91 25.87
N PHE A 25 21.14 -8.52 25.94
CA PHE A 25 19.89 -7.90 26.35
C PHE A 25 19.56 -8.35 27.77
N ARG A 26 19.40 -7.42 28.70
CA ARG A 26 18.98 -7.72 30.06
C ARG A 26 17.46 -7.67 30.14
N VAL A 27 16.83 -8.81 30.39
CA VAL A 27 15.38 -8.97 30.30
C VAL A 27 14.74 -9.57 31.55
N PHE A 28 13.45 -9.35 31.72
CA PHE A 28 12.65 -9.98 32.78
C PHE A 28 12.00 -11.26 32.25
N LYS A 29 12.32 -12.40 32.84
CA LYS A 29 11.73 -13.71 32.49
C LYS A 29 10.20 -13.64 32.46
N LEU A 30 9.60 -13.01 33.46
CA LEU A 30 8.15 -12.87 33.60
C LEU A 30 7.47 -12.34 32.34
N PHE A 31 7.98 -11.26 31.73
CA PHE A 31 7.34 -10.66 30.56
C PHE A 31 7.44 -11.58 29.34
N LEU A 32 8.59 -12.25 29.16
CA LEU A 32 8.78 -13.18 28.06
C LEU A 32 7.93 -14.44 28.23
N SER A 33 7.85 -15.00 29.45
CA SER A 33 6.99 -16.15 29.75
C SER A 33 5.52 -15.84 29.47
N LEU A 34 5.03 -14.68 29.91
CA LEU A 34 3.63 -14.28 29.67
C LEU A 34 3.34 -14.00 28.18
N ALA A 35 4.34 -13.57 27.42
CA ALA A 35 4.19 -13.27 26.00
C ALA A 35 4.35 -14.50 25.09
N SER A 36 5.15 -15.49 25.51
CA SER A 36 5.63 -16.58 24.66
C SER A 36 5.65 -17.92 25.42
N PRO A 37 4.82 -18.89 25.00
CA PRO A 37 4.85 -20.26 25.54
C PRO A 37 6.21 -20.96 25.36
N ILE A 38 6.93 -20.61 24.28
CA ILE A 38 8.27 -21.13 24.01
C ILE A 38 9.28 -20.64 25.03
N PHE A 39 9.26 -19.35 25.38
CA PHE A 39 10.12 -18.83 26.44
C PHE A 39 9.71 -19.35 27.82
N GLU A 40 8.41 -19.46 28.11
CA GLU A 40 7.89 -20.07 29.33
C GLU A 40 8.46 -21.49 29.51
N SER A 41 8.26 -22.35 28.52
CA SER A 41 8.77 -23.72 28.52
C SER A 41 10.30 -23.78 28.64
N MET A 42 11.01 -22.89 27.92
CA MET A 42 12.47 -22.84 27.92
C MET A 42 13.06 -22.48 29.28
N PHE A 43 12.37 -21.65 30.06
CA PHE A 43 12.83 -21.25 31.40
C PHE A 43 12.50 -22.27 32.49
N GLU A 44 11.56 -23.18 32.24
CA GLU A 44 11.21 -24.28 33.15
C GLU A 44 12.15 -25.49 33.03
N LEU A 45 12.87 -25.62 31.91
CA LEU A 45 13.82 -26.71 31.71
C LEU A 45 14.97 -26.65 32.73
N PRO A 46 15.38 -27.78 33.31
CA PRO A 46 16.55 -27.84 34.18
C PRO A 46 17.78 -27.33 33.43
N GLN A 47 18.37 -26.22 33.89
CA GLN A 47 19.66 -25.79 33.36
C GLN A 47 20.75 -26.76 33.88
N PRO A 48 21.79 -27.07 33.06
CA PRO A 48 22.94 -27.82 33.54
C PRO A 48 23.45 -27.20 34.85
N ALA A 49 23.78 -28.04 35.82
CA ALA A 49 24.21 -27.58 37.14
C ALA A 49 25.35 -26.56 37.00
N ALA A 50 25.35 -25.54 37.86
CA ALA A 50 26.34 -24.46 37.88
C ALA A 50 27.81 -24.93 38.03
N GLU A 51 28.05 -26.23 38.20
CA GLU A 51 29.39 -26.83 38.26
C GLU A 51 30.01 -27.00 36.86
N GLU A 52 29.21 -27.03 35.78
CA GLU A 52 29.67 -26.96 34.38
C GLU A 52 29.73 -25.51 33.87
N ASN A 53 30.25 -24.60 34.71
CA ASN A 53 30.45 -23.18 34.39
C ASN A 53 31.46 -22.98 33.25
N THR A 54 31.02 -23.15 32.01
CA THR A 54 31.65 -22.44 30.91
C THR A 54 31.25 -20.97 31.02
N ALA A 55 32.20 -20.05 30.83
CA ALA A 55 31.99 -18.60 30.93
C ALA A 55 30.89 -18.04 30.00
N ASN A 56 30.30 -18.88 29.14
CA ASN A 56 29.27 -18.53 28.19
C ASN A 56 27.83 -18.71 28.73
N ASN A 57 27.63 -19.49 29.80
CA ASN A 57 26.28 -19.82 30.32
C ASN A 57 25.78 -18.82 31.37
N PHE A 58 26.68 -18.08 32.01
CA PHE A 58 26.36 -17.10 33.05
C PHE A 58 27.11 -15.79 32.82
N LYS A 59 26.45 -14.67 33.13
CA LYS A 59 27.02 -13.32 33.09
C LYS A 59 26.49 -12.53 34.28
N ASP A 60 27.40 -11.93 35.04
CA ASP A 60 27.09 -11.17 36.27
C ASP A 60 26.23 -11.97 37.28
N GLY A 61 26.42 -13.29 37.35
CA GLY A 61 25.63 -14.19 38.19
C GLY A 61 24.21 -14.50 37.67
N LEU A 62 23.86 -14.02 36.48
CA LEU A 62 22.59 -14.30 35.81
C LEU A 62 22.77 -15.30 34.66
N PRO A 63 21.76 -16.16 34.39
CA PRO A 63 21.81 -17.07 33.25
C PRO A 63 21.81 -16.30 31.92
N VAL A 64 22.47 -16.87 30.91
CA VAL A 64 22.54 -16.36 29.54
C VAL A 64 21.86 -17.36 28.59
N VAL A 65 20.92 -16.88 27.78
CA VAL A 65 20.28 -17.66 26.71
C VAL A 65 20.68 -17.07 25.36
N ALA A 66 21.41 -17.84 24.56
CA ALA A 66 21.78 -17.44 23.20
C ALA A 66 20.64 -17.71 22.21
N VAL A 67 20.39 -16.77 21.30
CA VAL A 67 19.35 -16.87 20.26
C VAL A 67 19.92 -16.60 18.88
N SER A 68 19.17 -16.98 17.83
CA SER A 68 19.63 -16.86 16.43
C SER A 68 19.33 -15.50 15.81
N GLU A 69 18.51 -14.69 16.48
CA GLU A 69 18.07 -13.38 16.04
C GLU A 69 19.19 -12.36 16.23
N SER A 70 19.36 -11.46 15.25
CA SER A 70 20.24 -10.30 15.40
C SER A 70 19.72 -9.36 16.48
N SER A 71 20.60 -8.52 17.02
CA SER A 71 20.26 -7.53 18.03
C SER A 71 19.10 -6.62 17.60
N LYS A 72 19.06 -6.23 16.32
CA LYS A 72 18.00 -5.39 15.75
C LYS A 72 16.63 -6.06 15.76
N THR A 73 16.55 -7.31 15.29
CA THR A 73 15.31 -8.10 15.30
C THR A 73 14.86 -8.37 16.73
N LEU A 74 15.81 -8.73 17.59
CA LEU A 74 15.56 -9.06 18.98
C LEU A 74 15.06 -7.85 19.77
N ASP A 75 15.66 -6.67 19.60
CA ASP A 75 15.18 -5.42 20.23
C ASP A 75 13.71 -5.15 19.89
N SER A 76 13.36 -5.26 18.60
CA SER A 76 12.00 -5.01 18.13
C SER A 76 11.02 -6.05 18.66
N PHE A 77 11.39 -7.33 18.62
CA PHE A 77 10.59 -8.43 19.15
C PHE A 77 10.34 -8.27 20.66
N LEU A 78 11.39 -7.99 21.44
CA LEU A 78 11.29 -7.87 22.90
C LEU A 78 10.42 -6.67 23.32
N ARG A 79 10.44 -5.56 22.58
CA ARG A 79 9.55 -4.41 22.84
C ARG A 79 8.08 -4.78 22.76
N PHE A 80 7.71 -5.73 21.90
CA PHE A 80 6.33 -6.24 21.85
C PHE A 80 5.97 -7.18 23.00
N CYS A 81 6.96 -7.83 23.62
CA CYS A 81 6.75 -8.69 24.78
C CYS A 81 6.62 -7.90 26.09
N TYR A 82 7.06 -6.65 26.11
CA TYR A 82 7.04 -5.80 27.30
C TYR A 82 5.74 -4.99 27.40
N PRO A 83 5.31 -4.63 28.63
CA PRO A 83 4.21 -3.69 28.82
C PRO A 83 4.49 -2.35 28.12
N SER A 84 3.49 -1.81 27.42
CA SER A 84 3.59 -0.55 26.69
C SER A 84 3.83 0.68 27.58
N THR A 85 3.71 0.54 28.90
CA THR A 85 4.08 1.58 29.88
C THR A 85 5.58 1.59 30.18
N LEU A 86 6.32 0.56 29.79
CA LEU A 86 7.74 0.40 30.04
C LEU A 86 8.59 0.54 28.76
N THR A 87 7.97 0.33 27.60
CA THR A 87 8.67 0.36 26.31
C THR A 87 7.81 1.03 25.25
N GLU A 88 8.47 1.76 24.35
CA GLU A 88 7.84 2.25 23.13
C GLU A 88 7.69 1.12 22.11
N ASP A 89 6.61 1.16 21.33
CA ASP A 89 6.43 0.27 20.18
C ASP A 89 7.62 0.46 19.22
N PRO A 90 8.17 -0.62 18.64
CA PRO A 90 9.31 -0.52 17.76
C PRO A 90 8.97 0.29 16.50
N ASP A 91 9.96 1.03 15.99
CA ASP A 91 9.84 1.71 14.70
C ASP A 91 9.84 0.69 13.56
N VAL A 92 8.64 0.21 13.24
CA VAL A 92 8.38 -0.77 12.18
C VAL A 92 8.24 -0.11 10.80
N THR A 93 8.51 1.19 10.68
CA THR A 93 8.48 1.89 9.38
C THR A 93 9.58 1.39 8.44
N LYS A 94 10.68 0.84 8.99
CA LYS A 94 11.69 0.12 8.22
C LYS A 94 11.20 -1.29 7.91
N LEU A 95 10.33 -1.38 6.92
CA LEU A 95 9.72 -2.59 6.40
C LEU A 95 10.68 -3.78 6.19
N GLY A 96 12.00 -3.55 6.00
CA GLY A 96 12.99 -4.62 5.91
C GLY A 96 13.15 -5.48 7.17
N ASP A 97 12.88 -4.91 8.36
CA ASP A 97 13.00 -5.62 9.64
C ASP A 97 11.74 -6.40 9.98
N VAL A 98 10.60 -6.04 9.36
CA VAL A 98 9.29 -6.65 9.61
C VAL A 98 9.31 -8.15 9.34
N VAL A 99 10.00 -8.61 8.29
CA VAL A 99 10.08 -10.04 7.96
C VAL A 99 10.78 -10.82 9.09
N ASN A 100 11.92 -10.34 9.57
CA ASN A 100 12.69 -11.02 10.61
C ASN A 100 11.91 -11.04 11.94
N VAL A 101 11.22 -9.94 12.27
CA VAL A 101 10.39 -9.87 13.48
C VAL A 101 9.16 -10.79 13.36
N LEU A 102 8.58 -10.93 12.16
CA LEU A 102 7.51 -11.89 11.92
C LEU A 102 7.99 -13.34 12.04
N GLU A 103 9.16 -13.67 11.48
CA GLU A 103 9.76 -14.99 11.62
C GLU A 103 10.07 -15.31 13.09
N ALA A 104 10.63 -14.35 13.85
CA ALA A 104 10.83 -14.48 15.29
C ALA A 104 9.49 -14.65 16.04
N SER A 105 8.46 -13.89 15.68
CA SER A 105 7.14 -14.01 16.32
C SER A 105 6.51 -15.40 16.14
N ARG A 106 6.75 -16.06 15.02
CA ARG A 106 6.32 -17.46 14.80
C ARG A 106 7.13 -18.43 15.61
N LYS A 107 8.45 -18.29 15.57
CA LYS A 107 9.39 -19.14 16.30
C LYS A 107 9.08 -19.15 17.80
N TYR A 108 8.69 -18.00 18.35
CA TYR A 108 8.36 -17.83 19.76
C TYR A 108 6.85 -17.81 20.04
N GLU A 109 6.01 -18.15 19.06
CA GLU A 109 4.55 -18.24 19.19
C GLU A 109 3.83 -16.97 19.71
N VAL A 110 4.38 -15.78 19.43
CA VAL A 110 3.84 -14.49 19.86
C VAL A 110 2.89 -13.91 18.79
N SER A 111 1.72 -14.53 18.64
CA SER A 111 0.75 -14.20 17.56
C SER A 111 0.23 -12.74 17.55
N VAL A 112 0.33 -12.02 18.68
CA VAL A 112 -0.08 -10.60 18.75
C VAL A 112 0.82 -9.71 17.88
N ILE A 113 2.09 -10.07 17.72
CA ILE A 113 3.05 -9.34 16.89
C ILE A 113 2.63 -9.43 15.42
N GLU A 114 2.27 -10.63 14.94
CA GLU A 114 1.78 -10.81 13.57
C GLU A 114 0.56 -9.92 13.27
N LYS A 115 -0.39 -9.87 14.20
CA LYS A 115 -1.59 -9.03 14.07
C LYS A 115 -1.25 -7.54 14.04
N ARG A 116 -0.31 -7.08 14.88
CA ARG A 116 0.12 -5.68 14.92
C ARG A 116 0.86 -5.29 13.64
N LEU A 117 1.83 -6.09 13.22
CA LEU A 117 2.61 -5.84 12.01
C LEU A 117 1.73 -5.93 10.75
N GLY A 118 0.80 -6.88 10.69
CA GLY A 118 -0.19 -6.96 9.61
C GLY A 118 -1.05 -5.68 9.52
N ARG A 119 -1.48 -5.10 10.65
CA ARG A 119 -2.19 -3.81 10.66
C ARG A 119 -1.33 -2.66 10.14
N VAL A 120 -0.06 -2.61 10.53
CA VAL A 120 0.87 -1.59 10.05
C VAL A 120 1.09 -1.70 8.54
N LEU A 121 1.34 -2.92 8.04
CA LEU A 121 1.45 -3.19 6.60
C LEU A 121 0.17 -2.85 5.82
N ALA A 122 -0.98 -2.84 6.49
CA ALA A 122 -2.27 -2.50 5.91
C ALA A 122 -2.66 -1.01 6.03
N THR A 123 -1.81 -0.16 6.62
CA THR A 123 -2.09 1.29 6.71
C THR A 123 -1.99 1.95 5.33
N PRO A 124 -2.89 2.89 4.99
CA PRO A 124 -2.84 3.61 3.71
C PRO A 124 -1.50 4.30 3.46
N GLU A 125 -0.86 4.84 4.50
CA GLU A 125 0.41 5.55 4.43
C GLU A 125 1.53 4.61 3.96
N VAL A 126 1.68 3.45 4.62
CA VAL A 126 2.70 2.44 4.29
C VAL A 126 2.45 1.82 2.92
N LEU A 127 1.18 1.51 2.61
CA LEU A 127 0.79 0.96 1.32
C LEU A 127 0.99 1.94 0.16
N ALA A 128 0.75 3.24 0.39
CA ALA A 128 0.95 4.27 -0.62
C ALA A 128 2.43 4.53 -0.91
N GLN A 129 3.28 4.34 0.08
CA GLN A 129 4.72 4.56 -0.04
C GLN A 129 5.38 3.47 -0.89
N ASP A 130 5.22 2.19 -0.51
CA ASP A 130 5.93 1.07 -1.16
C ASP A 130 5.04 -0.18 -1.33
N PRO A 131 4.02 -0.16 -2.22
CA PRO A 131 3.06 -1.26 -2.32
C PRO A 131 3.65 -2.59 -2.78
N TYR A 132 4.68 -2.59 -3.64
CA TYR A 132 5.37 -3.82 -4.05
C TYR A 132 6.12 -4.47 -2.88
N LYS A 133 6.75 -3.65 -2.04
CA LYS A 133 7.43 -4.11 -0.83
C LYS A 133 6.44 -4.71 0.17
N CYS A 134 5.33 -4.02 0.42
CA CYS A 134 4.24 -4.54 1.26
C CYS A 134 3.68 -5.86 0.72
N PHE A 135 3.47 -5.95 -0.59
CA PHE A 135 3.02 -7.20 -1.23
C PHE A 135 4.02 -8.33 -1.03
N ALA A 136 5.32 -8.08 -1.23
CA ALA A 136 6.37 -9.08 -1.09
C ALA A 136 6.51 -9.58 0.36
N ILE A 137 6.53 -8.66 1.33
CA ILE A 137 6.55 -8.99 2.76
C ILE A 137 5.32 -9.78 3.14
N ALA A 138 4.12 -9.33 2.76
CA ALA A 138 2.89 -10.03 3.07
C ALA A 138 2.85 -11.44 2.45
N CYS A 139 3.38 -11.59 1.23
CA CYS A 139 3.54 -12.89 0.58
C CYS A 139 4.49 -13.83 1.33
N ARG A 140 5.70 -13.34 1.64
CA ARG A 140 6.72 -14.08 2.39
C ARG A 140 6.22 -14.50 3.76
N SER A 141 5.44 -13.62 4.39
CA SER A 141 4.85 -13.84 5.70
C SER A 141 3.47 -14.50 5.64
N GLY A 142 3.01 -15.05 4.53
CA GLY A 142 1.74 -15.78 4.49
C GLY A 142 0.48 -14.94 4.82
N MET A 143 0.61 -13.61 4.83
CA MET A 143 -0.41 -12.63 5.21
C MET A 143 -1.31 -12.30 4.03
N LYS A 144 -2.26 -13.20 3.75
CA LYS A 144 -3.07 -13.15 2.53
C LYS A 144 -3.88 -11.85 2.40
N LYS A 145 -4.51 -11.39 3.48
CA LYS A 145 -5.39 -10.21 3.43
C LYS A 145 -4.58 -8.94 3.14
N GLU A 146 -3.40 -8.85 3.73
CA GLU A 146 -2.45 -7.76 3.58
C GLU A 146 -1.86 -7.76 2.16
N ALA A 147 -1.54 -8.94 1.61
CA ALA A 147 -1.09 -9.07 0.22
C ALA A 147 -2.20 -8.68 -0.78
N GLU A 148 -3.45 -9.09 -0.55
CA GLU A 148 -4.60 -8.67 -1.36
C GLU A 148 -4.85 -7.16 -1.31
N LEU A 149 -4.61 -6.54 -0.14
CA LEU A 149 -4.73 -5.10 0.00
C LEU A 149 -3.59 -4.37 -0.70
N ALA A 150 -2.35 -4.82 -0.52
CA ALA A 150 -1.18 -4.27 -1.18
C ALA A 150 -1.27 -4.37 -2.71
N SER A 151 -1.78 -5.48 -3.26
CA SER A 151 -1.96 -5.62 -4.71
C SER A 151 -2.92 -4.59 -5.30
N LYS A 152 -3.89 -4.07 -4.53
CA LYS A 152 -4.75 -2.99 -5.02
C LYS A 152 -3.98 -1.67 -5.15
N TYR A 153 -3.07 -1.41 -4.20
CA TYR A 153 -2.24 -0.21 -4.24
C TYR A 153 -1.19 -0.25 -5.36
N THR A 154 -0.76 -1.44 -5.82
CA THR A 154 0.13 -1.53 -6.98
C THR A 154 -0.53 -1.09 -8.28
N LEU A 155 -1.87 -1.05 -8.37
CA LEU A 155 -2.59 -0.53 -9.56
C LEU A 155 -2.37 0.97 -9.78
N ARG A 156 -1.81 1.68 -8.79
CA ARG A 156 -1.40 3.10 -8.89
C ARG A 156 -0.08 3.26 -9.65
N LEU A 157 0.61 2.15 -9.89
CA LEU A 157 1.92 2.07 -10.48
C LEU A 157 1.84 1.27 -11.81
N PRO A 158 2.86 1.40 -12.68
CA PRO A 158 2.91 0.65 -13.93
C PRO A 158 2.83 -0.86 -13.72
N LEU A 159 2.34 -1.59 -14.73
CA LEU A 159 2.21 -3.06 -14.67
C LEU A 159 3.53 -3.75 -14.30
N ILE A 160 4.63 -3.33 -14.92
CA ILE A 160 5.96 -3.89 -14.69
C ILE A 160 6.64 -3.06 -13.60
N PRO A 161 6.89 -3.63 -12.39
CA PRO A 161 7.60 -2.91 -11.34
C PRO A 161 9.05 -2.64 -11.75
N PRO A 162 9.65 -1.52 -11.31
CA PRO A 162 11.10 -1.40 -11.30
C PRO A 162 11.69 -2.47 -10.35
N MET A 163 12.98 -2.79 -10.50
CA MET A 163 13.65 -3.71 -9.58
C MET A 163 13.59 -3.16 -8.15
N PHE A 164 13.18 -4.01 -7.20
CA PHE A 164 13.14 -3.70 -5.77
C PHE A 164 13.73 -4.86 -4.97
N PRO A 165 14.46 -4.63 -3.86
CA PRO A 165 15.17 -5.69 -3.14
C PRO A 165 14.28 -6.83 -2.66
N GLU A 166 13.05 -6.52 -2.25
CA GLU A 166 12.13 -7.52 -1.68
C GLU A 166 11.53 -8.45 -2.73
N ILE A 167 11.85 -8.27 -4.03
CA ILE A 167 11.43 -9.20 -5.08
C ILE A 167 12.01 -10.61 -4.84
N ASP A 168 13.17 -10.70 -4.19
CA ASP A 168 13.81 -11.97 -3.81
C ASP A 168 13.02 -12.73 -2.73
N MET A 169 12.07 -12.07 -2.05
CA MET A 169 11.22 -12.69 -1.02
C MET A 169 10.04 -13.46 -1.62
N ILE A 170 9.74 -13.26 -2.91
CA ILE A 170 8.61 -13.88 -3.59
C ILE A 170 9.05 -14.83 -4.70
N SER A 171 8.26 -15.88 -4.89
CA SER A 171 8.40 -16.78 -6.02
C SER A 171 7.95 -16.11 -7.34
N SER A 172 8.48 -16.62 -8.46
CA SER A 172 8.00 -16.25 -9.79
C SER A 172 6.49 -16.46 -9.96
N LYS A 173 5.91 -17.46 -9.30
CA LYS A 173 4.47 -17.70 -9.26
C LYS A 173 3.69 -16.56 -8.59
N GLN A 174 4.16 -16.05 -7.44
CA GLN A 174 3.53 -14.92 -6.75
C GLN A 174 3.64 -13.64 -7.57
N LEU A 175 4.79 -13.39 -8.19
CA LEU A 175 4.95 -12.26 -9.11
C LEU A 175 3.99 -12.38 -10.30
N LEU A 176 3.90 -13.56 -10.93
CA LEU A 176 2.99 -13.79 -12.05
C LEU A 176 1.52 -13.58 -11.65
N VAL A 177 1.13 -13.96 -10.43
CA VAL A 177 -0.22 -13.69 -9.89
C VAL A 177 -0.48 -12.19 -9.78
N LEU A 178 0.48 -11.39 -9.31
CA LEU A 178 0.35 -9.93 -9.23
C LEU A 178 0.24 -9.29 -10.61
N LEU A 179 1.11 -9.68 -11.56
CA LEU A 179 1.09 -9.15 -12.92
C LEU A 179 -0.20 -9.53 -13.67
N THR A 180 -0.67 -10.78 -13.48
CA THR A 180 -1.94 -11.24 -14.07
C THR A 180 -3.12 -10.47 -13.49
N TYR A 181 -3.12 -10.21 -12.18
CA TYR A 181 -4.13 -9.40 -11.53
C TYR A 181 -4.17 -7.98 -12.11
N HIS A 182 -3.03 -7.31 -12.21
CA HIS A 182 -2.94 -5.96 -12.78
C HIS A 182 -3.37 -5.92 -14.26
N SER A 183 -2.94 -6.91 -15.07
CA SER A 183 -3.37 -7.06 -16.46
C SER A 183 -4.90 -7.24 -16.59
N ARG A 184 -5.54 -8.00 -15.69
CA ARG A 184 -7.01 -8.14 -15.66
C ARG A 184 -7.70 -6.83 -15.27
N CYS A 185 -7.16 -6.07 -14.32
CA CYS A 185 -7.66 -4.74 -14.00
C CYS A 185 -7.52 -3.78 -15.18
N THR A 186 -6.37 -3.80 -15.86
CA THR A 186 -6.13 -3.04 -17.09
C THR A 186 -7.17 -3.36 -18.16
N ALA A 187 -7.44 -4.65 -18.41
CA ALA A 187 -8.45 -5.07 -19.38
C ALA A 187 -9.87 -4.62 -18.99
N ALA A 188 -10.22 -4.67 -17.70
CA ALA A 188 -11.52 -4.21 -17.21
C ALA A 188 -11.71 -2.70 -17.44
N VAL A 189 -10.67 -1.91 -17.19
CA VAL A 189 -10.70 -0.46 -17.34
C VAL A 189 -10.55 -0.03 -18.81
N ALA A 190 -9.87 -0.81 -19.65
CA ALA A 190 -9.79 -0.55 -21.09
C ALA A 190 -11.16 -0.54 -21.77
N ASN A 191 -12.15 -1.27 -21.24
CA ASN A 191 -13.53 -1.21 -21.74
C ASN A 191 -14.19 0.15 -21.45
N LEU A 192 -13.87 0.82 -20.33
CA LEU A 192 -14.35 2.18 -20.04
C LEU A 192 -13.83 3.20 -21.05
N ALA A 193 -12.59 3.01 -21.52
CA ALA A 193 -11.97 3.85 -22.54
C ALA A 193 -12.58 3.62 -23.93
N LYS A 194 -12.96 2.37 -24.25
CA LYS A 194 -13.55 2.01 -25.55
C LYS A 194 -15.01 2.44 -25.67
N ASP A 195 -15.78 2.36 -24.59
CA ASP A 195 -17.20 2.72 -24.57
C ASP A 195 -17.49 3.69 -23.42
N TYR A 196 -17.18 4.97 -23.65
CA TYR A 196 -17.37 6.05 -22.68
C TYR A 196 -18.83 6.51 -22.56
N ASN A 197 -19.69 6.11 -23.50
CA ASN A 197 -21.07 6.58 -23.60
C ASN A 197 -21.97 6.13 -22.43
N PRO A 198 -22.01 4.85 -22.02
CA PRO A 198 -22.99 4.35 -21.07
C PRO A 198 -22.94 5.05 -19.71
N TRP A 199 -21.74 5.23 -19.15
CA TRP A 199 -21.58 5.81 -17.81
C TRP A 199 -21.74 7.34 -17.82
N MET A 200 -21.26 8.03 -18.85
CA MET A 200 -21.48 9.48 -19.01
C MET A 200 -22.97 9.80 -19.24
N ILE A 201 -23.64 9.11 -20.16
CA ILE A 201 -25.07 9.38 -20.46
C ILE A 201 -25.93 9.07 -19.22
N LYS A 202 -25.64 7.99 -18.52
CA LYS A 202 -26.35 7.63 -17.29
C LYS A 202 -26.19 8.68 -16.20
N HIS A 203 -24.97 9.17 -15.95
CA HIS A 203 -24.70 10.18 -14.92
C HIS A 203 -25.36 11.52 -15.27
N PHE A 204 -25.24 11.96 -16.52
CA PHE A 204 -25.80 13.23 -16.99
C PHE A 204 -27.24 13.13 -17.51
N ALA A 205 -27.99 12.07 -17.18
CA ALA A 205 -29.34 11.87 -17.70
C ALA A 205 -30.31 12.99 -17.29
N ALA A 206 -30.17 13.53 -16.07
CA ALA A 206 -31.04 14.59 -15.55
C ALA A 206 -30.58 16.00 -15.97
N SER A 207 -29.27 16.24 -16.01
CA SER A 207 -28.68 17.56 -16.29
C SER A 207 -28.38 17.79 -17.78
N GLY A 208 -28.31 16.72 -18.56
CA GLY A 208 -27.95 16.73 -19.97
C GLY A 208 -26.45 16.95 -20.22
N LEU A 209 -26.02 16.58 -21.43
CA LEU A 209 -24.65 16.79 -21.93
C LEU A 209 -24.52 18.04 -22.81
N SER A 210 -25.51 18.95 -22.78
CA SER A 210 -25.53 20.16 -23.61
C SER A 210 -24.29 21.04 -23.41
N TRP A 211 -23.80 21.12 -22.17
CA TRP A 211 -22.56 21.82 -21.82
C TRP A 211 -21.32 21.29 -22.56
N LEU A 212 -21.36 20.03 -23.00
CA LEU A 212 -20.28 19.33 -23.69
C LEU A 212 -20.52 19.21 -25.20
N THR A 213 -21.79 19.08 -25.64
CA THR A 213 -22.14 18.55 -26.98
C THR A 213 -22.94 19.50 -27.87
N THR A 214 -23.70 20.45 -27.35
CA THR A 214 -24.55 21.31 -28.19
C THR A 214 -23.85 22.60 -28.57
N ARG A 215 -24.06 23.09 -29.80
CA ARG A 215 -23.83 24.51 -30.13
C ARG A 215 -24.94 25.40 -29.53
N SER A 216 -26.16 24.87 -29.44
CA SER A 216 -27.38 25.59 -29.04
C SER A 216 -27.55 25.82 -27.53
N GLY A 217 -26.74 25.19 -26.67
CA GLY A 217 -26.62 25.55 -25.24
C GLY A 217 -25.70 26.77 -25.01
N HIS A 218 -25.02 27.22 -26.05
CA HIS A 218 -24.28 28.48 -26.10
C HIS A 218 -25.13 29.50 -26.86
N THR A 219 -25.38 30.66 -26.28
CA THR A 219 -25.88 31.81 -27.03
C THR A 219 -24.79 32.27 -28.00
N HIS A 220 -24.72 31.68 -29.20
CA HIS A 220 -23.92 32.20 -30.31
C HIS A 220 -24.59 33.45 -30.94
N GLN A 221 -25.05 34.40 -30.12
CA GLN A 221 -25.49 35.70 -30.62
C GLN A 221 -24.32 36.57 -31.08
N SER A 222 -23.08 36.17 -30.77
CA SER A 222 -21.88 36.87 -31.21
C SER A 222 -21.09 35.96 -32.15
N TYR A 223 -21.12 36.31 -33.43
CA TYR A 223 -20.15 35.85 -34.43
C TYR A 223 -18.72 35.99 -33.83
N GLY A 224 -18.10 34.88 -33.37
CA GLY A 224 -16.69 34.94 -32.91
C GLY A 224 -16.23 34.00 -31.79
N SER A 225 -17.06 33.14 -31.18
CA SER A 225 -16.56 32.19 -30.17
C SER A 225 -15.84 30.98 -30.79
N ASN A 226 -14.51 30.96 -30.73
CA ASN A 226 -13.62 29.90 -31.23
C ASN A 226 -13.58 28.65 -30.32
N CYS A 227 -14.72 28.14 -29.89
CA CYS A 227 -14.78 26.89 -29.13
C CYS A 227 -14.41 25.72 -30.05
N GLN A 228 -13.13 25.34 -30.06
CA GLN A 228 -12.65 24.19 -30.81
C GLN A 228 -13.30 22.90 -30.29
N ARG A 229 -13.57 21.98 -31.21
CA ARG A 229 -14.22 20.70 -30.92
C ARG A 229 -13.44 19.55 -31.56
N ARG A 230 -13.47 18.37 -30.94
CA ARG A 230 -12.99 17.12 -31.56
C ARG A 230 -14.15 16.18 -31.87
N GLN A 231 -14.02 15.47 -32.98
CA GLN A 231 -15.02 14.52 -33.49
C GLN A 231 -14.79 13.07 -33.04
N ASN A 232 -13.65 12.78 -32.40
CA ASN A 232 -13.30 11.42 -31.92
C ASN A 232 -14.15 10.97 -30.73
N TYR A 233 -14.84 11.90 -30.07
CA TYR A 233 -15.84 11.59 -29.05
C TYR A 233 -17.22 12.11 -29.48
N GLN A 234 -18.24 11.26 -29.36
CA GLN A 234 -19.61 11.56 -29.80
C GLN A 234 -20.63 11.00 -28.82
N PHE A 235 -21.56 11.85 -28.42
CA PHE A 235 -22.72 11.48 -27.60
C PHE A 235 -23.98 11.74 -28.43
N GLY A 236 -24.62 10.69 -28.93
CA GLY A 236 -25.73 10.81 -29.88
C GLY A 236 -25.30 11.41 -31.23
N GLY A 237 -26.23 12.01 -31.98
CA GLY A 237 -25.96 12.60 -33.32
C GLY A 237 -25.29 13.99 -33.28
N THR A 238 -24.35 14.23 -32.37
CA THR A 238 -23.76 15.56 -32.12
C THR A 238 -22.50 15.81 -32.95
N GLU A 239 -22.18 17.08 -33.24
CA GLU A 239 -20.97 17.51 -33.99
C GLU A 239 -19.67 17.41 -33.15
N GLY A 240 -19.57 16.44 -32.23
CA GLY A 240 -18.40 16.27 -31.37
C GLY A 240 -18.41 17.11 -30.08
N VAL A 241 -17.34 16.99 -29.31
CA VAL A 241 -17.22 17.50 -27.93
C VAL A 241 -16.24 18.68 -27.84
N LEU A 242 -16.31 19.45 -26.74
CA LEU A 242 -15.37 20.54 -26.46
C LEU A 242 -13.91 20.04 -26.37
N LEU A 243 -12.99 20.79 -26.99
CA LEU A 243 -11.57 20.41 -27.10
C LEU A 243 -10.90 20.14 -25.75
N TRP A 244 -11.08 21.02 -24.76
CA TRP A 244 -10.44 20.86 -23.45
C TRP A 244 -10.85 19.57 -22.72
N TRP A 245 -12.06 19.07 -22.98
CA TRP A 245 -12.52 17.79 -22.42
C TRP A 245 -11.94 16.62 -23.21
N ALA A 246 -11.93 16.72 -24.55
CA ALA A 246 -11.33 15.68 -25.39
C ALA A 246 -9.83 15.52 -25.12
N ASP A 247 -9.10 16.63 -24.95
CA ASP A 247 -7.68 16.64 -24.59
C ASP A 247 -7.44 15.95 -23.24
N TYR A 248 -8.32 16.20 -22.27
CA TYR A 248 -8.26 15.51 -20.98
C TYR A 248 -8.47 14.00 -21.13
N MET A 249 -9.49 13.58 -21.89
CA MET A 249 -9.78 12.16 -22.11
C MET A 249 -8.65 11.45 -22.87
N ASP A 250 -8.13 12.08 -23.93
CA ASP A 250 -7.03 11.55 -24.74
C ASP A 250 -5.75 11.35 -23.91
N GLU A 251 -5.56 12.16 -22.87
CA GLU A 251 -4.41 12.04 -21.98
C GLU A 251 -4.63 11.09 -20.81
N ILE A 252 -5.80 11.11 -20.18
CA ILE A 252 -6.04 10.31 -18.97
C ILE A 252 -6.30 8.85 -19.28
N LEU A 253 -6.96 8.53 -20.40
CA LEU A 253 -7.34 7.15 -20.73
C LEU A 253 -6.13 6.21 -20.88
N PRO A 254 -5.03 6.58 -21.59
CA PRO A 254 -3.82 5.76 -21.63
C PRO A 254 -3.16 5.59 -20.26
N LEU A 255 -3.13 6.64 -19.43
CA LEU A 255 -2.55 6.58 -18.08
C LEU A 255 -3.35 5.64 -17.17
N VAL A 256 -4.66 5.66 -17.28
CA VAL A 256 -5.58 4.80 -16.54
C VAL A 256 -5.50 3.34 -17.01
N GLN A 257 -5.13 3.09 -18.27
CA GLN A 257 -4.80 1.73 -18.73
C GLN A 257 -3.47 1.23 -18.15
N ASP A 258 -2.43 2.07 -18.08
CA ASP A 258 -1.16 1.70 -17.44
C ASP A 258 -1.28 1.56 -15.92
N ARG A 259 -2.12 2.39 -15.29
CA ARG A 259 -2.31 2.51 -13.84
C ARG A 259 -3.79 2.50 -13.51
N PRO A 260 -4.45 1.32 -13.49
CA PRO A 260 -5.89 1.19 -13.32
C PRO A 260 -6.31 1.45 -11.87
N SER A 261 -6.21 2.70 -11.43
CA SER A 261 -6.56 3.15 -10.09
C SER A 261 -7.34 4.46 -10.13
N PRO A 262 -8.33 4.67 -9.25
CA PRO A 262 -8.99 5.97 -9.11
C PRO A 262 -8.02 7.11 -8.79
N SER A 263 -6.92 6.81 -8.10
CA SER A 263 -5.91 7.80 -7.76
C SER A 263 -5.16 8.32 -8.99
N THR A 264 -5.02 7.51 -10.04
CA THR A 264 -4.45 7.95 -11.33
C THR A 264 -5.26 9.08 -11.93
N VAL A 265 -6.58 8.99 -11.82
CA VAL A 265 -7.51 10.02 -12.30
C VAL A 265 -7.50 11.25 -11.40
N LYS A 266 -7.65 11.04 -10.08
CA LYS A 266 -7.77 12.13 -9.10
C LYS A 266 -6.50 12.97 -8.94
N ASN A 267 -5.33 12.37 -9.12
CA ASN A 267 -4.04 13.05 -8.97
C ASN A 267 -3.52 13.64 -10.29
N HIS A 268 -4.29 13.55 -11.38
CA HIS A 268 -3.89 14.10 -12.66
C HIS A 268 -3.95 15.64 -12.64
N ASP A 269 -2.91 16.31 -13.15
CA ASP A 269 -2.90 17.77 -13.25
C ASP A 269 -3.81 18.25 -14.40
N VAL A 270 -4.88 18.94 -14.02
CA VAL A 270 -5.90 19.43 -14.95
C VAL A 270 -5.80 20.92 -15.28
N GLN A 271 -4.81 21.64 -14.74
CA GLN A 271 -4.69 23.10 -14.92
C GLN A 271 -4.57 23.49 -16.40
N LYS A 272 -3.88 22.68 -17.20
CA LYS A 272 -3.74 22.94 -18.62
C LYS A 272 -5.07 22.92 -19.37
N PHE A 273 -5.99 22.01 -19.04
CA PHE A 273 -7.30 21.92 -19.70
C PHE A 273 -8.20 23.09 -19.30
N ILE A 274 -8.12 23.51 -18.03
CA ILE A 274 -8.77 24.73 -17.54
C ILE A 274 -8.26 25.95 -18.31
N ASN A 275 -6.93 26.08 -18.47
CA ASN A 275 -6.32 27.17 -19.22
C ASN A 275 -6.72 27.15 -20.70
N THR A 276 -6.80 25.98 -21.32
CA THR A 276 -7.29 25.81 -22.71
C THR A 276 -8.71 26.34 -22.86
N ALA A 277 -9.61 25.98 -21.92
CA ALA A 277 -10.98 26.49 -21.93
C ALA A 277 -11.05 28.01 -21.75
N GLN A 278 -10.24 28.57 -20.85
CA GLN A 278 -10.24 30.01 -20.57
C GLN A 278 -9.64 30.85 -21.72
N LYS A 279 -8.64 30.31 -22.42
CA LYS A 279 -8.02 30.98 -23.59
C LYS A 279 -8.90 30.94 -24.85
N SER A 280 -9.97 30.15 -24.86
CA SER A 280 -10.89 30.05 -26.02
C SER A 280 -11.70 31.32 -26.29
N GLY A 281 -11.73 32.27 -25.35
CA GLY A 281 -12.56 33.48 -25.43
C GLY A 281 -14.06 33.22 -25.18
N CYS A 282 -14.45 32.01 -24.78
CA CYS A 282 -15.83 31.68 -24.42
C CYS A 282 -16.08 31.85 -22.92
N GLU A 283 -16.96 32.79 -22.58
CA GLU A 283 -17.35 33.07 -21.18
C GLU A 283 -17.98 31.84 -20.51
N LEU A 284 -18.84 31.10 -21.22
CA LEU A 284 -19.49 29.92 -20.66
C LEU A 284 -18.46 28.82 -20.34
N CYS A 285 -17.58 28.47 -21.30
CA CYS A 285 -16.53 27.47 -21.07
C CYS A 285 -15.63 27.87 -19.90
N SER A 286 -15.24 29.15 -19.83
CA SER A 286 -14.43 29.68 -18.74
C SER A 286 -15.10 29.55 -17.37
N LYS A 287 -16.42 29.73 -17.31
CA LYS A 287 -17.23 29.62 -16.09
C LYS A 287 -17.43 28.18 -15.63
N ILE A 288 -17.72 27.26 -16.56
CA ILE A 288 -18.12 25.88 -16.22
C ILE A 288 -16.96 24.89 -16.12
N VAL A 289 -15.82 25.17 -16.76
CA VAL A 289 -14.76 24.15 -16.97
C VAL A 289 -14.28 23.53 -15.66
N ARG A 290 -14.09 24.31 -14.60
CA ARG A 290 -13.61 23.80 -13.31
C ARG A 290 -14.59 22.82 -12.69
N GLU A 291 -15.86 23.19 -12.63
CA GLU A 291 -16.92 22.38 -12.05
C GLU A 291 -17.12 21.09 -12.86
N ARG A 292 -17.31 21.22 -14.18
CA ARG A 292 -17.58 20.07 -15.06
C ARG A 292 -16.41 19.11 -15.17
N LEU A 293 -15.18 19.63 -15.22
CA LEU A 293 -14.01 18.77 -15.25
C LEU A 293 -13.83 18.02 -13.92
N THR A 294 -14.08 18.67 -12.78
CA THR A 294 -14.06 18.01 -11.46
C THR A 294 -15.13 16.92 -11.36
N GLU A 295 -16.34 17.18 -11.87
CA GLU A 295 -17.41 16.19 -11.93
C GLU A 295 -17.02 14.98 -12.79
N CYS A 296 -16.43 15.21 -13.98
CA CYS A 296 -15.91 14.14 -14.84
C CYS A 296 -14.76 13.34 -14.20
N ILE A 297 -13.83 13.99 -13.49
CA ILE A 297 -12.74 13.33 -12.75
C ILE A 297 -13.33 12.38 -11.71
N ASN A 298 -14.28 12.86 -10.92
CA ASN A 298 -14.92 12.06 -9.87
C ASN A 298 -15.68 10.87 -10.45
N LEU A 299 -16.44 11.10 -11.52
CA LEU A 299 -17.18 10.05 -12.22
C LEU A 299 -16.25 8.98 -12.81
N LEU A 300 -15.21 9.40 -13.55
CA LEU A 300 -14.24 8.47 -14.12
C LEU A 300 -13.51 7.67 -13.02
N ALA A 301 -13.13 8.32 -11.93
CA ALA A 301 -12.50 7.65 -10.80
C ALA A 301 -13.44 6.60 -10.14
N GLU A 302 -14.73 6.88 -10.04
CA GLU A 302 -15.73 5.95 -9.54
C GLU A 302 -15.92 4.75 -10.48
N GLU A 303 -15.99 4.97 -11.79
CA GLU A 303 -16.11 3.89 -12.77
C GLU A 303 -14.85 3.01 -12.82
N VAL A 304 -13.66 3.60 -12.66
CA VAL A 304 -12.40 2.84 -12.49
C VAL A 304 -12.46 1.98 -11.24
N GLU A 305 -12.88 2.51 -10.09
CA GLU A 305 -13.02 1.74 -8.84
C GLU A 305 -13.99 0.57 -9.03
N LYS A 306 -15.17 0.83 -9.63
CA LYS A 306 -16.17 -0.20 -9.92
C LYS A 306 -15.57 -1.31 -10.79
N ALA A 307 -14.92 -0.96 -11.90
CA ALA A 307 -14.33 -1.91 -12.83
C ALA A 307 -13.22 -2.76 -12.18
N THR A 308 -12.42 -2.18 -11.29
CA THR A 308 -11.34 -2.92 -10.62
C THR A 308 -11.79 -3.71 -9.39
N SER A 309 -12.82 -3.26 -8.68
CA SER A 309 -13.29 -3.87 -7.42
C SER A 309 -13.82 -5.31 -7.56
N ILE A 310 -14.35 -5.63 -8.73
CA ILE A 310 -14.86 -6.97 -9.08
C ILE A 310 -13.72 -7.96 -9.39
N ILE A 311 -12.53 -7.45 -9.73
CA ILE A 311 -11.37 -8.29 -10.01
C ILE A 311 -10.71 -8.66 -8.68
N LYS A 312 -10.56 -9.97 -8.46
CA LYS A 312 -9.89 -10.52 -7.28
C LYS A 312 -8.54 -11.10 -7.69
N ILE A 313 -7.53 -10.88 -6.86
CA ILE A 313 -6.24 -11.54 -6.99
C ILE A 313 -6.33 -13.00 -6.52
N GLU A 314 -5.77 -13.92 -7.29
CA GLU A 314 -5.89 -15.36 -7.04
C GLU A 314 -4.69 -15.90 -6.26
N MET A 315 -4.67 -15.67 -4.95
CA MET A 315 -3.62 -16.19 -4.08
C MET A 315 -3.92 -17.65 -3.68
N LYS A 316 -3.47 -18.61 -4.50
CA LYS A 316 -3.62 -20.07 -4.27
C LYS A 316 -2.56 -20.59 -3.29
N ARG A 317 -2.76 -20.34 -1.99
CA ARG A 317 -1.96 -20.72 -0.80
C ARG A 317 -0.45 -20.43 -0.90
N PHE A 318 0.08 -19.80 0.15
CA PHE A 318 1.51 -19.61 0.32
C PHE A 318 2.19 -20.92 0.68
#